data_AF-A0A182T7N6-F1
#
_entry.id   AF-A0A182T7N6-F1
#
_cell.length_a   1.000
_cell.length_b   1.000
_cell.length_c   1.000
_cell.angle_alpha   90.00
_cell.angle_beta   90.00
_cell.angle_gamma   90.00
#
_symmetry.space_group_name_H-M   'P 1'
#
loop_
_entity.id
_entity.type
_entity.pdbx_description
1 polymer ?
#
loop_
_entity_poly.entity_id
_entity_poly.type
_entity_poly.pdbx_seq_one_letter_code
_entity_poly.pdbx_strand_id
1 'polypeptide(L)'
;MISIDKIKESFPIHWHVWNNDYQELQQAISEKTHDLEKLDSRGRTPLMLAVKLCHLECVKALLAAKCNANVECDGWSVVQEAVCSGDANILTAILEVRDLQRHIKRVSHVPQLLQHLQDTPDFYIEMKWEFTSWVPLMSRVCPSDTYKVYKRGSNVRIDT
;
A
#
# COMPACT_ATOMS: atom_id res chain seq x y z
N MET A 1 28.72 -17.81 1.14
CA MET A 1 27.99 -17.74 2.42
C MET A 1 27.90 -16.26 2.79
N ILE A 2 26.71 -15.71 3.05
CA ILE A 2 26.59 -14.31 3.46
C ILE A 2 26.98 -14.24 4.94
N SER A 3 27.99 -13.44 5.29
CA SER A 3 28.38 -13.24 6.70
C SER A 3 27.37 -12.36 7.42
N ILE A 4 27.23 -12.55 8.74
CA ILE A 4 26.33 -11.75 9.59
C ILE A 4 26.67 -10.26 9.48
N ASP A 5 27.95 -9.93 9.47
CA ASP A 5 28.43 -8.54 9.35
C ASP A 5 27.93 -7.89 8.06
N LYS A 6 27.94 -8.64 6.95
CA LYS A 6 27.43 -8.16 5.67
C LYS A 6 25.92 -7.91 5.69
N ILE A 7 25.15 -8.71 6.43
CA ILE A 7 23.70 -8.50 6.60
C ILE A 7 23.47 -7.23 7.42
N LYS A 8 24.21 -7.06 8.51
CA LYS A 8 24.11 -5.88 9.39
C LYS A 8 24.45 -4.59 8.64
N GLU A 9 25.49 -4.61 7.81
CA GLU A 9 25.87 -3.48 6.95
C GLU A 9 24.83 -3.21 5.86
N SER A 10 24.28 -4.27 5.25
CA SER A 10 23.34 -4.12 4.13
C SER A 10 21.95 -3.70 4.59
N PHE A 11 21.50 -4.17 5.76
CA PHE A 11 20.14 -4.00 6.28
C PHE A 11 20.15 -3.63 7.78
N PRO A 12 20.73 -2.48 8.15
CA PRO A 12 20.89 -2.09 9.56
C PRO A 12 19.54 -1.92 10.27
N ILE A 13 18.54 -1.34 9.61
CA ILE A 13 17.21 -1.15 10.19
C ILE A 13 16.50 -2.50 10.41
N HIS A 14 16.51 -3.38 9.42
CA HIS A 14 15.94 -4.74 9.57
C HIS A 14 16.67 -5.54 10.65
N TRP A 15 17.98 -5.34 10.81
CA TRP A 15 18.78 -6.00 11.85
C TRP A 15 18.31 -5.61 13.25
N HIS A 16 18.14 -4.31 13.52
CA HIS A 16 17.62 -3.84 14.82
C HIS A 16 16.19 -4.34 15.07
N VAL A 17 15.34 -4.31 14.04
CA VAL A 17 13.98 -4.86 14.14
C VAL A 17 13.99 -6.35 14.44
N TRP A 18 14.87 -7.12 13.80
CA TRP A 18 14.97 -8.58 13.99
C TRP A 18 15.34 -8.94 15.43
N ASN A 19 16.27 -8.18 16.04
CA ASN A 19 16.71 -8.41 17.42
C ASN A 19 15.80 -7.80 18.49
N ASN A 20 14.78 -7.03 18.09
CA ASN A 20 13.93 -6.23 18.98
C ASN A 20 14.68 -5.12 19.75
N ASP A 21 15.76 -4.59 19.14
CA ASP A 21 16.61 -3.54 19.70
C ASP A 21 15.98 -2.15 19.43
N TYR A 22 14.89 -1.83 20.15
CA TYR A 22 14.09 -0.63 19.85
C TYR A 22 14.85 0.69 20.09
N GLN A 23 15.80 0.73 21.04
CA GLN A 23 16.55 1.95 21.37
C GLN A 23 17.54 2.29 20.26
N GLU A 24 18.29 1.29 19.81
CA GLU A 24 19.22 1.38 18.71
C GLU A 24 18.49 1.63 17.39
N LEU A 25 17.31 1.04 17.21
CA LEU A 25 16.43 1.34 16.07
C LEU A 25 16.03 2.82 16.06
N GLN A 26 15.60 3.39 17.19
CA GLN A 26 15.24 4.81 17.29
C GLN A 26 16.43 5.71 17.00
N GLN A 27 17.63 5.35 17.49
CA GLN A 27 18.85 6.08 17.18
C GLN A 27 19.14 6.05 15.67
N ALA A 28 19.14 4.86 15.06
CA ALA A 28 19.42 4.69 13.63
C ALA A 28 18.39 5.41 12.73
N ILE A 29 17.13 5.49 13.15
CA ILE A 29 16.07 6.27 12.49
C ILE A 29 16.35 7.78 12.64
N SER A 30 16.76 8.23 13.82
CA SER A 30 17.01 9.65 14.10
C SER A 30 18.14 10.26 13.28
N GLU A 31 19.13 9.42 12.93
CA GLU A 31 20.26 9.80 12.07
C GLU A 31 19.82 10.09 10.63
N LYS A 32 18.64 9.60 10.19
CA LYS A 32 18.07 9.77 8.84
C LYS A 32 19.02 9.39 7.70
N THR A 33 20.00 8.55 7.98
CA THR A 33 21.00 8.05 7.03
C THR A 33 20.49 6.84 6.24
N HIS A 34 19.47 6.15 6.77
CA HIS A 34 18.98 4.88 6.25
C HIS A 34 17.62 5.02 5.56
N ASP A 35 17.44 4.27 4.47
CA ASP A 35 16.15 4.14 3.79
C ASP A 35 15.23 3.17 4.57
N LEU A 36 14.14 3.70 5.10
CA LEU A 36 13.16 2.94 5.90
C LEU A 36 12.18 2.12 5.04
N GLU A 37 12.19 2.31 3.72
CA GLU A 37 11.35 1.55 2.78
C GLU A 37 12.17 0.48 2.02
N LYS A 38 13.46 0.35 2.33
CA LYS A 38 14.33 -0.68 1.75
C LYS A 38 13.75 -2.07 1.99
N LEU A 39 13.77 -2.90 0.97
CA LEU A 39 13.31 -4.29 1.05
C LEU A 39 14.46 -5.20 1.49
N ASP A 40 14.18 -6.14 2.39
CA ASP A 40 15.13 -7.20 2.74
C ASP A 40 15.24 -8.27 1.63
N SER A 41 16.05 -9.30 1.87
CA SER A 41 16.21 -10.43 0.94
C SER A 41 14.94 -11.26 0.70
N ARG A 42 13.88 -11.03 1.48
CA ARG A 42 12.57 -11.66 1.33
C ARG A 42 11.51 -10.66 0.83
N GLY A 43 11.91 -9.48 0.35
CA GLY A 43 10.99 -8.47 -0.18
C GLY A 43 10.21 -7.70 0.88
N ARG A 44 10.62 -7.73 2.15
CA ARG A 44 9.89 -7.10 3.26
C ARG A 44 10.50 -5.75 3.62
N THR A 45 9.64 -4.76 3.85
CA THR A 45 10.05 -3.53 4.52
C THR A 45 10.34 -3.79 6.00
N PRO A 46 11.11 -2.92 6.69
CA PRO A 46 11.33 -3.03 8.13
C PRO A 46 10.02 -3.05 8.94
N LEU A 47 9.02 -2.29 8.51
CA LEU A 47 7.70 -2.27 9.15
C LEU A 47 6.99 -3.62 9.01
N MET A 48 7.00 -4.21 7.82
CA MET A 48 6.43 -5.55 7.61
C MET A 48 7.13 -6.60 8.48
N LEU A 49 8.45 -6.50 8.61
CA LEU A 49 9.22 -7.38 9.49
C LEU A 49 8.83 -7.20 10.97
N ALA A 50 8.71 -5.95 11.45
CA ALA A 50 8.36 -5.66 12.83
C ALA A 50 6.97 -6.20 13.20
N VAL A 51 6.00 -6.06 12.30
CA VAL A 51 4.64 -6.59 12.48
C VAL A 51 4.64 -8.12 12.48
N LYS A 52 5.36 -8.75 11.55
CA LYS A 52 5.48 -10.22 11.47
C LYS A 52 6.12 -10.85 12.71
N LEU A 53 7.03 -10.14 13.35
CA LEU A 53 7.68 -10.57 14.60
C LEU A 53 6.92 -10.13 15.87
N CYS A 54 5.79 -9.42 15.73
CA CYS A 54 5.01 -8.85 16.84
C CYS A 54 5.82 -7.90 17.75
N HIS A 55 6.79 -7.16 17.20
CA HIS A 55 7.62 -6.23 17.96
C HIS A 55 6.95 -4.85 18.05
N LEU A 56 5.99 -4.69 18.95
CA LEU A 56 5.14 -3.48 19.07
C LEU A 56 5.93 -2.17 19.15
N GLU A 57 6.98 -2.11 19.96
CA GLU A 57 7.75 -0.87 20.14
C GLU A 57 8.56 -0.52 18.88
N CYS A 58 9.06 -1.52 18.14
CA CYS A 58 9.67 -1.31 16.83
C CYS A 58 8.63 -0.80 15.80
N VAL A 59 7.42 -1.35 15.81
CA VAL A 59 6.30 -0.89 14.97
C VAL A 59 6.01 0.58 15.25
N LYS A 60 5.84 0.97 16.51
CA LYS A 60 5.59 2.36 16.90
C LYS A 60 6.73 3.29 16.48
N ALA A 61 7.98 2.88 16.67
CA ALA A 61 9.15 3.67 16.28
C ALA A 61 9.19 3.93 14.76
N LEU A 62 8.95 2.90 13.95
CA LEU A 62 8.90 3.00 12.49
C LEU A 62 7.72 3.85 12.01
N LEU A 63 6.55 3.69 12.62
CA LEU A 63 5.38 4.50 12.30
C LEU A 63 5.57 5.98 12.66
N ALA A 64 6.21 6.27 13.80
CA ALA A 64 6.57 7.63 14.20
C ALA A 64 7.56 8.28 13.21
N ALA A 65 8.41 7.47 12.57
CA ALA A 65 9.31 7.89 11.50
C ALA A 65 8.61 8.18 10.16
N LYS A 66 7.28 8.06 10.10
CA LYS A 66 6.44 8.26 8.90
C LYS A 66 6.71 7.24 7.79
N CYS A 67 7.11 6.02 8.15
CA CYS A 67 7.15 4.89 7.21
C CYS A 67 5.77 4.65 6.57
N ASN A 68 5.77 4.12 5.36
CA ASN A 68 4.55 3.77 4.65
C ASN A 68 3.80 2.63 5.37
N ALA A 69 2.59 2.91 5.87
CA ALA A 69 1.75 1.93 6.55
C ALA A 69 0.81 1.19 5.58
N ASN A 70 0.94 1.41 4.28
CA ASN A 70 0.19 0.73 3.22
C ASN A 70 1.12 -0.15 2.36
N VAL A 71 2.12 -0.77 2.98
CA VAL A 71 3.08 -1.68 2.33
C VAL A 71 2.50 -3.08 2.15
N GLU A 72 2.91 -3.73 1.07
CA GLU A 72 2.51 -5.07 0.68
C GLU A 72 3.76 -5.89 0.30
N CYS A 73 3.75 -7.18 0.63
CA CYS A 73 4.78 -8.16 0.28
C CYS A 73 4.07 -9.36 -0.36
N ASP A 74 4.38 -9.68 -1.61
CA ASP A 74 3.74 -10.78 -2.36
C ASP A 74 2.18 -10.71 -2.35
N GLY A 75 1.62 -9.50 -2.45
CA GLY A 75 0.18 -9.26 -2.39
C GLY A 75 -0.43 -9.34 -0.98
N TRP A 76 0.39 -9.54 0.05
CA TRP A 76 -0.01 -9.54 1.45
C TRP A 76 0.31 -8.20 2.12
N SER A 77 -0.72 -7.49 2.58
CA SER A 77 -0.59 -6.18 3.22
C SER A 77 -0.16 -6.26 4.68
N VAL A 78 0.53 -5.20 5.14
CA VAL A 78 0.96 -5.10 6.55
C VAL A 78 -0.22 -5.14 7.53
N VAL A 79 -1.39 -4.67 7.11
CA VAL A 79 -2.61 -4.73 7.93
C VAL A 79 -3.12 -6.16 8.04
N GLN A 80 -3.08 -6.94 6.96
CA GLN A 80 -3.44 -8.36 7.01
C GLN A 80 -2.50 -9.13 7.92
N GLU A 81 -1.18 -8.84 7.87
CA GLU A 81 -0.22 -9.42 8.81
C GLU A 81 -0.53 -9.02 10.26
N ALA A 82 -0.86 -7.75 10.51
CA ALA A 82 -1.24 -7.27 11.83
C ALA A 82 -2.50 -7.96 12.36
N VAL A 83 -3.49 -8.24 11.52
CA VAL A 83 -4.69 -9.02 11.88
C VAL A 83 -4.29 -10.46 12.26
N CYS A 84 -3.40 -11.10 11.49
CA CYS A 84 -2.93 -12.45 11.78
C CYS A 84 -2.06 -12.53 13.05
N SER A 85 -1.40 -11.44 13.44
CA SER A 85 -0.62 -11.38 14.69
C SER A 85 -1.48 -11.55 15.95
N GLY A 86 -2.77 -11.19 15.88
CA GLY A 86 -3.69 -11.21 17.02
C GLY A 86 -3.46 -10.09 18.06
N ASP A 87 -2.45 -9.23 17.89
CA ASP A 87 -2.18 -8.11 18.79
C ASP A 87 -2.99 -6.86 18.39
N ALA A 88 -4.00 -6.54 19.21
CA ALA A 88 -4.85 -5.38 19.01
C ALA A 88 -4.08 -4.05 19.02
N ASN A 89 -2.96 -3.96 19.76
CA ASN A 89 -2.16 -2.73 19.82
C ASN A 89 -1.42 -2.49 18.50
N ILE A 90 -0.84 -3.53 17.92
CA ILE A 90 -0.18 -3.46 16.61
C ILE A 90 -1.20 -3.11 15.54
N LEU A 91 -2.35 -3.80 15.54
CA LEU A 91 -3.41 -3.53 14.56
C LEU A 91 -3.90 -2.08 14.65
N THR A 92 -4.16 -1.58 15.86
CA THR A 92 -4.62 -0.20 16.09
C THR A 92 -3.59 0.80 15.59
N ALA A 93 -2.31 0.64 15.96
CA ALA A 93 -1.24 1.54 15.53
C ALA A 93 -1.11 1.60 13.99
N ILE A 94 -1.18 0.45 13.32
CA ILE A 94 -1.11 0.37 11.84
C ILE A 94 -2.33 1.05 11.21
N LEU A 95 -3.55 0.77 11.70
CA LEU A 95 -4.77 1.33 11.14
C LEU A 95 -4.81 2.85 11.26
N GLU A 96 -4.47 3.40 12.42
CA GLU A 96 -4.44 4.85 12.67
C GLU A 96 -3.53 5.57 11.68
N VAL A 97 -2.29 5.10 11.53
CA VAL A 97 -1.31 5.75 10.66
C VAL A 97 -1.64 5.53 9.19
N ARG A 98 -2.09 4.33 8.80
CA ARG A 98 -2.49 4.04 7.42
C ARG A 98 -3.67 4.91 6.99
N ASP A 99 -4.69 5.03 7.83
CA ASP A 99 -5.89 5.78 7.48
C ASP A 99 -5.59 7.29 7.42
N LEU A 100 -4.72 7.78 8.30
CA LEU A 100 -4.16 9.13 8.22
C LEU A 100 -3.41 9.37 6.90
N GLN A 101 -2.50 8.46 6.51
CA GLN A 101 -1.74 8.57 5.26
C GLN A 101 -2.67 8.55 4.04
N ARG A 102 -3.67 7.66 4.01
CA ARG A 102 -4.69 7.60 2.95
C ARG A 102 -5.49 8.88 2.90
N HIS A 103 -5.88 9.44 4.03
CA HIS A 103 -6.62 10.69 4.11
C HIS A 103 -5.79 11.85 3.55
N ILE A 104 -4.54 12.03 4.01
CA ILE A 104 -3.64 13.08 3.51
C ILE A 104 -3.42 12.94 1.99
N LYS A 105 -3.22 11.72 1.49
CA LYS A 105 -3.07 11.47 0.05
C LYS A 105 -4.33 11.85 -0.73
N ARG A 106 -5.52 11.52 -0.24
CA ARG A 106 -6.78 11.94 -0.88
C ARG A 106 -6.95 13.45 -0.85
N VAL A 107 -6.78 14.09 0.30
CA VAL A 107 -6.95 15.55 0.45
C VAL A 107 -6.00 16.32 -0.45
N SER A 108 -4.77 15.84 -0.64
CA SER A 108 -3.80 16.47 -1.56
C SER A 108 -4.11 16.23 -3.05
N HIS A 109 -4.53 15.01 -3.43
CA HIS A 109 -4.66 14.63 -4.84
C HIS A 109 -6.07 14.88 -5.43
N VAL A 110 -7.13 14.69 -4.65
CA VAL A 110 -8.51 14.81 -5.15
C VAL A 110 -8.80 16.20 -5.72
N PRO A 111 -8.37 17.32 -5.12
CA PRO A 111 -8.58 18.64 -5.72
C PRO A 111 -7.93 18.78 -7.11
N GLN A 112 -6.74 18.23 -7.29
CA GLN A 112 -6.04 18.25 -8.58
C GLN A 112 -6.80 17.43 -9.63
N LEU A 113 -7.30 16.25 -9.26
CA LEU A 113 -8.13 15.43 -10.14
C LEU A 113 -9.44 16.12 -10.52
N LEU A 114 -10.11 16.77 -9.57
CA LEU A 114 -11.33 17.53 -9.83
C LEU A 114 -11.07 18.73 -10.75
N GLN A 115 -9.91 19.38 -10.62
CA GLN A 115 -9.47 20.45 -11.50
C GLN A 115 -9.21 19.93 -12.92
N HIS A 116 -8.46 18.84 -13.06
CA HIS A 116 -8.22 18.23 -14.37
C HIS A 116 -9.53 17.79 -15.04
N LEU A 117 -10.48 17.21 -14.29
CA LEU A 117 -11.80 16.91 -14.81
C LEU A 117 -12.54 18.17 -15.24
N GLN A 118 -12.44 19.27 -14.47
CA GLN A 118 -13.04 20.53 -14.85
C GLN A 118 -12.46 21.11 -16.16
N ASP A 119 -11.14 21.02 -16.33
CA ASP A 119 -10.41 21.58 -17.48
C ASP A 119 -10.62 20.74 -18.76
N THR A 120 -10.90 19.45 -18.64
CA THR A 120 -11.27 18.61 -19.79
C THR A 120 -12.63 19.02 -20.36
N PRO A 121 -12.85 18.96 -21.68
CA PRO A 121 -14.16 19.23 -22.25
C PRO A 121 -15.21 18.23 -21.77
N ASP A 122 -16.47 18.64 -21.75
CA ASP A 122 -17.57 17.74 -21.46
C ASP A 122 -17.74 16.72 -22.59
N PHE A 123 -18.02 15.47 -22.23
CA PHE A 123 -18.12 14.39 -23.20
C PHE A 123 -19.13 13.32 -22.79
N TYR A 124 -19.54 12.56 -23.80
CA TYR A 124 -20.29 11.33 -23.68
C TYR A 124 -19.53 10.22 -24.41
N ILE A 125 -19.39 9.07 -23.77
CA ILE A 125 -18.79 7.87 -24.36
C ILE A 125 -19.73 6.69 -24.14
N GLU A 126 -19.93 5.89 -25.19
CA GLU A 126 -20.62 4.61 -25.12
C GLU A 126 -19.64 3.51 -25.54
N MET A 127 -19.37 2.58 -24.61
CA MET A 127 -18.47 1.45 -24.83
C MET A 127 -19.28 0.17 -24.79
N LYS A 128 -19.33 -0.53 -25.92
CA LYS A 128 -19.93 -1.85 -26.02
C LYS A 128 -18.84 -2.91 -25.95
N TRP A 129 -18.98 -3.84 -25.02
CA TRP A 129 -18.09 -4.99 -24.89
C TRP A 129 -18.89 -6.24 -25.25
N GLU A 130 -18.37 -7.02 -26.20
CA GLU A 130 -18.92 -8.31 -26.59
C GLU A 130 -17.82 -9.35 -26.46
N PHE A 131 -18.01 -10.33 -25.58
CA PHE A 131 -17.09 -11.45 -25.44
C PHE A 131 -17.46 -12.52 -26.47
N THR A 132 -16.48 -13.05 -27.20
CA THR A 132 -16.71 -14.12 -28.19
C THR A 132 -15.92 -15.36 -27.84
N SER A 133 -16.48 -16.54 -28.13
CA SER A 133 -15.81 -17.83 -27.95
C SER A 133 -15.65 -18.54 -29.29
N TRP A 134 -14.49 -19.19 -29.45
CA TRP A 134 -14.19 -20.11 -30.55
C TRP A 134 -15.04 -21.39 -30.52
N VAL A 135 -15.65 -21.71 -29.38
CA VAL A 135 -16.58 -22.85 -29.25
C VAL A 135 -17.91 -22.51 -29.95
N PRO A 136 -18.40 -23.37 -30.85
CA PRO A 136 -19.67 -23.13 -31.55
C PRO A 136 -20.83 -22.83 -30.60
N LEU A 137 -21.67 -21.86 -30.97
CA LEU A 137 -22.84 -21.38 -30.21
C LEU A 137 -22.55 -20.68 -28.87
N MET A 138 -21.32 -20.76 -28.34
CA MET A 138 -21.01 -20.23 -27.01
C MET A 138 -20.93 -18.69 -26.96
N SER A 139 -20.67 -18.03 -28.08
CA SER A 139 -20.70 -16.56 -28.18
C SER A 139 -22.07 -15.94 -27.85
N ARG A 140 -23.18 -16.70 -27.92
CA ARG A 140 -24.52 -16.22 -27.55
C ARG A 140 -24.77 -16.20 -26.04
N VAL A 141 -23.95 -16.90 -25.28
CA VAL A 141 -24.04 -17.03 -23.81
C VAL A 141 -22.92 -16.20 -23.15
N CYS A 142 -21.98 -15.69 -23.94
CA CYS A 142 -20.95 -14.78 -23.47
C CYS A 142 -21.59 -13.46 -23.01
N PRO A 143 -21.09 -12.86 -21.91
CA PRO A 143 -21.59 -11.58 -21.43
C PRO A 143 -21.40 -10.51 -22.51
N SER A 144 -22.31 -9.55 -22.53
CA SER A 144 -22.20 -8.35 -23.35
C SER A 144 -22.76 -7.18 -22.56
N ASP A 145 -21.94 -6.15 -22.37
CA ASP A 145 -22.32 -4.97 -21.58
C ASP A 145 -22.11 -3.70 -22.39
N THR A 146 -22.93 -2.69 -22.12
CA THR A 146 -22.80 -1.36 -22.74
C THR A 146 -22.66 -0.30 -21.66
N TYR A 147 -21.43 0.19 -21.47
CA TYR A 147 -21.15 1.25 -20.51
C TYR A 147 -21.34 2.61 -21.14
N LYS A 148 -22.11 3.48 -20.48
CA LYS A 148 -22.34 4.87 -20.88
C LYS A 148 -21.71 5.80 -19.86
N VAL A 149 -20.73 6.57 -20.29
CA VAL A 149 -19.99 7.52 -19.45
C VAL A 149 -20.40 8.93 -19.83
N TYR A 150 -20.92 9.68 -18.86
CA TYR A 150 -21.29 11.08 -19.00
C TYR A 150 -20.37 11.90 -18.11
N LYS A 151 -19.73 12.90 -18.70
CA LYS A 151 -18.87 13.83 -17.97
C LYS A 151 -19.36 15.26 -18.19
N ARG A 152 -19.56 16.00 -17.09
CA ARG A 152 -19.94 17.42 -17.10
C ARG A 152 -19.22 18.19 -15.98
N GLY A 153 -18.35 19.13 -16.32
CA GLY A 153 -17.46 19.79 -15.35
C GLY A 153 -16.66 18.74 -14.57
N SER A 154 -16.64 18.81 -13.24
CA SER A 154 -15.99 17.79 -12.40
C SER A 154 -16.88 16.57 -12.08
N ASN A 155 -18.10 16.50 -12.62
CA ASN A 155 -19.03 15.40 -12.36
C ASN A 155 -18.89 14.31 -13.43
N VAL A 156 -18.79 13.06 -12.98
CA VAL A 156 -18.75 11.88 -13.85
C VAL A 156 -19.85 10.91 -13.40
N ARG A 157 -20.66 10.44 -14.34
CA ARG A 157 -21.64 9.37 -14.14
C ARG A 157 -21.33 8.22 -15.09
N ILE A 158 -21.36 7.00 -14.58
CA ILE A 158 -21.19 5.77 -15.35
C ILE A 158 -22.46 4.96 -15.18
N ASP A 159 -23.13 4.69 -16.30
CA ASP A 159 -24.31 3.83 -16.39
C ASP A 159 -23.89 2.51 -17.10
N THR A 160 -24.48 1.37 -16.72
CA THR A 160 -24.23 0.03 -17.29
C THR A 160 -25.51 -0.53 -17.93
#